data_AF-A0A524LPZ4-F1
#
_entry.id   AF-A0A524LPZ4-F1
#
_cell.length_a   1.000
_cell.length_b   1.000
_cell.length_c   1.000
_cell.angle_alpha   90.00
_cell.angle_beta   90.00
_cell.angle_gamma   90.00
#
_symmetry.space_group_name_H-M   'P 1'
#
loop_
_entity.id
_entity.type
_entity.pdbx_description
1 polymer ?
#
loop_
_entity_poly.entity_id
_entity_poly.type
_entity_poly.pdbx_seq_one_letter_code
_entity_poly.pdbx_strand_id
1 'polypeptide(L)'
;MEQTLSHATVSDAAGIAAPNETEAYNLLQTELARFLVLVETLDEADWDKPTACAAWSVRDILAHQAGGYASGTGYKEMFRQTMRIPRRGQLIEDAIN
;
A
#
# COMPACT_ATOMS: atom_id res chain seq x y z
N MET A 1 8.55 36.01 -1.83
CA MET A 1 7.12 35.74 -1.58
C MET A 1 7.05 34.29 -1.15
N GLU A 2 7.24 34.03 0.14
CA GLU A 2 7.14 32.68 0.72
C GLU A 2 5.66 32.28 0.77
N GLN A 3 5.32 31.18 0.12
CA GLN A 3 4.01 30.56 0.26
C GLN A 3 4.00 29.79 1.58
N THR A 4 3.26 30.29 2.57
CA THR A 4 2.94 29.56 3.79
C THR A 4 2.07 28.36 3.41
N LEU A 5 2.67 27.17 3.34
CA LEU A 5 1.94 25.92 3.23
C LEU A 5 1.02 25.81 4.46
N SER A 6 -0.29 25.87 4.23
CA SER A 6 -1.29 25.58 5.26
C SER A 6 -1.04 24.15 5.75
N HIS A 7 -0.59 24.00 7.00
CA HIS A 7 -0.59 22.71 7.66
C HIS A 7 -2.03 22.19 7.62
N ALA A 8 -2.28 21.15 6.82
CA ALA A 8 -3.49 20.37 6.96
C ALA A 8 -3.52 19.92 8.43
N THR A 9 -4.61 20.24 9.15
CA THR A 9 -4.85 19.70 10.48
C THR A 9 -4.77 18.20 10.39
N VAL A 10 -3.72 17.62 10.98
CA VAL A 10 -3.56 16.16 11.06
C VAL A 10 -4.68 15.66 11.96
N SER A 11 -5.65 14.96 11.38
CA SER A 11 -6.72 14.32 12.13
C SER A 11 -6.13 13.24 13.04
N ASP A 12 -6.65 13.13 14.26
CA ASP A 12 -6.32 12.02 15.16
C ASP A 12 -6.85 10.72 14.56
N ALA A 13 -5.92 9.86 14.11
CA ALA A 13 -6.24 8.58 13.50
C ALA A 13 -7.00 7.66 14.47
N ALA A 14 -6.77 7.78 15.78
CA ALA A 14 -7.45 6.96 16.78
C ALA A 14 -8.95 7.31 16.90
N GLY A 15 -9.35 8.51 16.47
CA GLY A 15 -10.74 8.97 16.49
C GLY A 15 -11.54 8.61 15.22
N ILE A 16 -10.92 7.99 14.21
CA ILE A 16 -11.61 7.60 12.98
C ILE A 16 -12.43 6.34 13.25
N ALA A 17 -13.75 6.41 13.05
CA ALA A 17 -14.62 5.25 13.18
C ALA A 17 -14.26 4.18 12.15
N ALA A 18 -14.29 2.91 12.56
CA ALA A 18 -14.11 1.81 11.62
C ALA A 18 -15.24 1.78 10.58
N PRO A 19 -14.93 1.61 9.29
CA PRO A 19 -15.95 1.52 8.26
C PRO A 19 -16.79 0.25 8.42
N ASN A 20 -18.07 0.31 8.04
CA ASN A 20 -18.87 -0.90 7.83
C ASN A 20 -18.43 -1.63 6.54
N GLU A 21 -18.98 -2.81 6.28
CA GLU A 21 -18.60 -3.64 5.14
C GLU A 21 -18.82 -2.94 3.78
N THR A 22 -19.93 -2.22 3.63
CA THR A 22 -20.27 -1.51 2.39
C THR A 22 -19.34 -0.33 2.17
N GLU A 23 -19.06 0.43 3.24
CA GLU A 23 -18.13 1.55 3.19
C GLU A 23 -16.71 1.08 2.89
N ALA A 24 -16.24 0.03 3.56
CA ALA A 24 -14.92 -0.55 3.33
C ALA A 24 -14.77 -1.01 1.87
N TYR A 25 -15.78 -1.68 1.32
CA TYR A 25 -15.77 -2.08 -0.09
C TYR A 25 -15.64 -0.87 -1.03
N ASN A 26 -16.47 0.16 -0.84
CA ASN A 26 -16.43 1.36 -1.69
C ASN A 26 -15.11 2.12 -1.57
N LEU A 27 -14.55 2.21 -0.36
CA LEU A 27 -13.25 2.82 -0.12
C LEU A 27 -12.15 2.05 -0.85
N LEU A 28 -12.11 0.72 -0.73
CA LEU A 28 -11.12 -0.12 -1.41
C LEU A 28 -11.22 -0.01 -2.94
N GLN A 29 -12.44 0.03 -3.49
CA GLN A 29 -12.64 0.23 -4.93
C GLN A 29 -12.15 1.62 -5.38
N THR A 30 -12.42 2.66 -4.59
CA THR A 30 -11.98 4.02 -4.88
C THR A 30 -10.47 4.16 -4.79
N GLU A 31 -9.87 3.57 -3.77
CA GLU A 31 -8.42 3.54 -3.55
C GLU A 31 -7.73 2.84 -4.72
N LEU A 32 -8.17 1.62 -5.07
CA LEU A 32 -7.59 0.86 -6.18
C LEU A 32 -7.65 1.63 -7.50
N ALA A 33 -8.81 2.23 -7.81
CA ALA A 33 -8.96 3.02 -9.04
C ALA A 33 -7.98 4.20 -9.09
N ARG A 34 -7.82 4.93 -7.99
CA ARG A 34 -6.86 6.05 -7.91
C ARG A 34 -5.41 5.60 -7.94
N PHE A 35 -5.12 4.48 -7.30
CA PHE A 35 -3.79 3.89 -7.28
C PHE A 35 -3.37 3.44 -8.68
N LEU A 36 -4.26 2.80 -9.43
CA LEU A 36 -3.99 2.41 -10.82
C LEU A 36 -3.73 3.62 -11.72
N VAL A 37 -4.51 4.70 -11.58
CA VAL A 37 -4.25 5.95 -12.31
C VAL A 37 -2.84 6.48 -12.04
N LEU A 38 -2.36 6.44 -10.79
CA LEU A 38 -0.99 6.83 -10.45
C LEU A 38 0.04 5.90 -11.09
N VAL A 39 -0.16 4.58 -10.97
CA VAL A 39 0.75 3.57 -11.52
C VAL A 39 0.89 3.71 -13.05
N GLU A 40 -0.20 4.02 -13.73
CA GLU A 40 -0.22 4.28 -15.18
C GLU A 40 0.54 5.55 -15.62
N THR A 41 0.91 6.43 -14.68
CA THR A 41 1.76 7.61 -14.97
C THR A 41 3.26 7.34 -14.85
N LEU A 42 3.67 6.17 -14.36
CA LEU A 42 5.07 5.86 -14.10
C LEU A 42 5.81 5.51 -15.39
N ASP A 43 7.00 6.08 -15.56
CA ASP A 43 7.95 5.73 -16.62
C ASP A 43 8.93 4.65 -16.14
N GLU A 44 9.70 4.05 -17.06
CA GLU A 44 10.64 2.97 -16.74
C GLU A 44 11.63 3.35 -15.61
N ALA A 45 12.10 4.60 -15.61
CA ALA A 45 13.05 5.10 -14.62
C ALA A 45 12.45 5.31 -13.22
N ASP A 46 11.11 5.31 -13.09
CA ASP A 46 10.44 5.49 -11.81
C ASP A 46 10.45 4.22 -10.95
N TRP A 47 10.46 3.05 -11.59
CA TRP A 47 10.31 1.77 -10.89
C TRP A 47 11.40 1.51 -9.85
N ASP A 48 12.61 1.98 -10.11
CA ASP A 48 13.77 1.75 -9.25
C ASP A 48 14.00 2.90 -8.24
N LYS A 49 13.16 3.95 -8.26
CA LYS A 49 13.26 5.06 -7.30
C LYS A 49 12.93 4.59 -5.88
N PRO A 50 13.62 5.10 -4.85
CA PRO A 50 13.26 4.81 -3.47
C PRO A 50 11.93 5.48 -3.09
N THR A 51 11.22 4.88 -2.15
CA THR A 51 10.05 5.51 -1.52
C THR A 51 10.41 6.21 -0.21
N ALA A 52 9.42 6.77 0.49
CA ALA A 52 9.63 7.36 1.82
C ALA A 52 10.24 6.35 2.81
N CYS A 53 9.90 5.07 2.67
CA CYS A 53 10.66 3.98 3.26
C CYS A 53 11.73 3.53 2.25
N ALA A 54 12.96 4.03 2.40
CA ALA A 54 14.04 3.77 1.45
C ALA A 54 14.43 2.29 1.30
N ALA A 55 13.91 1.40 2.16
CA ALA A 55 14.05 -0.03 2.01
C ALA A 55 13.35 -0.59 0.77
N TRP A 56 12.30 0.09 0.28
CA TRP A 56 11.45 -0.37 -0.83
C TRP A 56 11.49 0.63 -1.98
N SER A 57 11.70 0.10 -3.18
CA SER A 57 11.51 0.83 -4.43
C SER A 57 10.02 0.99 -4.77
N VAL A 58 9.70 1.83 -5.75
CA VAL A 58 8.33 1.92 -6.30
C VAL A 58 7.83 0.56 -6.78
N ARG A 59 8.70 -0.23 -7.43
CA ARG A 59 8.40 -1.61 -7.87
C ARG A 59 8.04 -2.53 -6.69
N ASP A 60 8.79 -2.44 -5.59
CA ASP A 60 8.54 -3.26 -4.39
C ASP A 60 7.19 -2.93 -3.76
N ILE A 61 6.83 -1.65 -3.69
CA ILE A 61 5.51 -1.20 -3.18
C ILE A 61 4.38 -1.75 -4.06
N LEU A 62 4.50 -1.66 -5.39
CA LEU A 62 3.46 -2.17 -6.27
C LEU A 62 3.31 -3.69 -6.14
N ALA A 63 4.43 -4.42 -6.07
CA ALA A 63 4.43 -5.86 -5.86
C ALA A 63 3.77 -6.22 -4.51
N HIS A 64 4.07 -5.48 -3.45
CA HIS A 64 3.46 -5.68 -2.14
C HIS A 64 1.93 -5.50 -2.16
N GLN A 65 1.45 -4.41 -2.77
CA GLN A 65 0.00 -4.19 -2.91
C GLN A 65 -0.68 -5.27 -3.75
N ALA A 66 -0.08 -5.67 -4.86
CA ALA A 66 -0.59 -6.77 -5.69
C ALA A 66 -0.67 -8.10 -4.91
N GLY A 67 0.35 -8.42 -4.12
CA GLY A 67 0.37 -9.58 -3.22
C GLY A 67 -0.74 -9.54 -2.17
N GLY A 68 -0.99 -8.36 -1.58
CA GLY A 68 -2.11 -8.14 -0.64
C GLY A 68 -3.47 -8.44 -1.26
N TYR A 69 -3.74 -7.91 -2.47
CA TYR A 69 -4.97 -8.23 -3.20
C TYR A 69 -5.08 -9.72 -3.55
N ALA A 70 -3.99 -10.33 -4.01
CA ALA A 70 -3.96 -11.77 -4.33
C ALA A 70 -4.26 -12.63 -3.10
N SER A 71 -3.70 -12.28 -1.94
CA SER A 71 -3.98 -12.95 -0.66
C SER A 71 -5.47 -12.86 -0.27
N GLY A 72 -6.14 -11.76 -0.60
CA GLY A 72 -7.58 -11.57 -0.39
C GLY A 72 -8.48 -12.46 -1.25
N THR A 73 -7.95 -13.09 -2.31
CA THR A 73 -8.75 -13.96 -3.21
C THR A 73 -9.04 -15.35 -2.63
N GLY A 74 -8.32 -15.76 -1.58
CA GLY A 74 -8.62 -17.02 -0.89
C GLY A 74 -7.52 -17.47 0.07
N TYR A 75 -7.93 -18.27 1.07
CA TYR A 75 -7.05 -18.74 2.15
C TYR A 75 -5.78 -19.46 1.67
N LYS A 76 -5.88 -20.25 0.59
CA LYS A 76 -4.71 -20.97 0.03
C LYS A 76 -3.59 -19.99 -0.35
N GLU A 77 -3.94 -18.88 -0.97
CA GLU A 77 -2.97 -17.89 -1.43
C GLU A 77 -2.41 -17.08 -0.25
N MET A 78 -3.27 -16.69 0.68
CA MET A 78 -2.86 -16.06 1.94
C MET A 78 -1.83 -16.93 2.69
N PHE A 79 -2.08 -18.24 2.84
CA PHE A 79 -1.13 -19.15 3.47
C PHE A 79 0.15 -19.30 2.65
N ARG A 80 0.06 -19.40 1.32
CA ARG A 80 1.26 -19.49 0.45
C ARG A 80 2.19 -18.29 0.64
N GLN A 81 1.64 -17.07 0.78
CA GLN A 81 2.43 -15.85 0.94
C GLN A 81 2.97 -15.69 2.36
N THR A 82 2.15 -15.92 3.39
CA THR A 82 2.55 -15.79 4.82
C THR A 82 3.56 -16.84 5.29
N MET A 83 3.66 -17.98 4.60
CA MET A 83 4.65 -19.03 4.91
C MET A 83 6.07 -18.70 4.43
N ARG A 84 6.29 -17.52 3.81
CA ARG A 84 7.63 -17.06 3.44
C ARG A 84 8.40 -16.61 4.67
N ILE A 85 9.66 -17.02 4.76
CA ILE A 85 10.55 -16.64 5.87
C ILE A 85 11.01 -15.19 5.63
N PRO A 86 10.67 -14.22 6.51
CA PRO A 86 11.10 -12.85 6.37
C PRO A 86 12.62 -12.72 6.61
N ARG A 87 13.24 -11.69 6.01
CA ARG A 87 14.65 -11.40 6.30
C ARG A 87 14.81 -10.86 7.71
N ARG A 88 16.03 -10.90 8.24
CA ARG A 88 16.32 -10.31 9.56
C ARG A 88 15.90 -8.84 9.61
N GLY A 89 15.01 -8.51 10.55
CA GLY A 89 14.48 -7.16 10.74
C GLY A 89 13.20 -6.84 9.97
N GLN A 90 12.66 -7.78 9.19
CA GLN A 90 11.36 -7.67 8.52
C GLN A 90 10.26 -8.38 9.30
N LEU A 91 9.02 -7.90 9.14
CA LEU A 91 7.80 -8.60 9.55
C LEU A 91 7.35 -9.58 8.47
N ILE A 92 6.37 -10.43 8.77
CA ILE A 92 5.83 -11.39 7.79
C ILE A 92 5.10 -10.64 6.67
N GLU A 93 4.43 -9.55 7.03
CA GLU A 93 3.74 -8.64 6.14
C GLU A 93 4.69 -8.08 5.08
N ASP A 94 5.93 -7.76 5.44
CA ASP A 94 6.94 -7.24 4.50
C ASP A 94 7.36 -8.26 3.42
N ALA A 95 7.00 -9.54 3.57
CA ALA A 95 7.32 -10.62 2.62
C ALA A 95 6.19 -10.94 1.64
N ILE A 96 5.04 -10.26 1.77
CA ILE A 96 3.86 -10.40 0.90
C ILE A 96 4.12 -9.65 -0.41
N ASN A 97 4.09 -10.36 -1.55
CA ASN A 97 4.10 -9.85 -2.92
C ASN A 97 3.65 -10.91 -3.94
#